data_AF-D9PLM1-F1
#
_entry.id   AF-D9PLM1-F1
#
_cell.length_a   1.000
_cell.length_b   1.000
_cell.length_c   1.000
_cell.angle_alpha   90.00
_cell.angle_beta   90.00
_cell.angle_gamma   90.00
#
_symmetry.space_group_name_H-M   'P 1'
#
loop_
_entity.id
_entity.type
_entity.pdbx_description
1 polymer ?
#
loop_
_entity_poly.entity_id
_entity_poly.type
_entity_poly.pdbx_seq_one_letter_code
_entity_poly.pdbx_strand_id
1 'polypeptide(L)'
;MLEAATTSFQVHLQVPFAKAARYYNAALIASGPLLAAAGNSPVLFGKRLWRETRIPLFEQSVEAGGYAGLADANVRRAGFGLGYVGESLIELFRENLDLYPVLLPMLLEEPADRYPHVRLHNGAIWRWARPILGFDEAGQPHVRLEQRIFPSGPSILDMIANAACYFGLSRALAEAPEVPETRLPFAAARANFYQGARSGLAASLLWLDGKSHPAREVMLRFGLPLAEQGLRDFGLGGDESERYLGVIEARIRSGRTGAEWQLAHLRGGVVNDRAIAAMLADYLENQRSGAPVHEWSL
;
A
#
# COMPACT_ATOMS: atom_id res chain seq x y z
N MET A 1 -10.25 0.28 20.46
CA MET A 1 -9.40 -0.30 19.42
C MET A 1 -9.48 0.62 18.20
N LEU A 2 -8.59 1.60 18.11
CA LEU A 2 -8.54 2.58 16.99
C LEU A 2 -8.14 1.90 15.67
N GLU A 3 -7.43 0.78 15.77
CA GLU A 3 -7.07 -0.14 14.69
C GLU A 3 -8.31 -0.59 13.90
N ALA A 4 -9.46 -0.76 14.57
CA ALA A 4 -10.70 -1.20 13.93
C ALA A 4 -11.26 -0.17 12.93
N ALA A 5 -10.84 1.10 13.01
CA ALA A 5 -11.20 2.13 12.04
C ALA A 5 -10.31 2.12 10.77
N THR A 6 -9.45 1.10 10.61
CA THR A 6 -8.42 1.06 9.56
C THR A 6 -8.55 -0.10 8.57
N THR A 7 -9.76 -0.36 8.10
CA THR A 7 -10.02 -1.39 7.09
C THR A 7 -9.19 -1.14 5.81
N SER A 8 -8.51 -2.19 5.35
CA SER A 8 -7.61 -2.14 4.19
C SER A 8 -7.95 -3.22 3.19
N PHE A 9 -7.56 -2.98 1.94
CA PHE A 9 -7.53 -3.99 0.90
C PHE A 9 -6.09 -4.47 0.73
N GLN A 10 -5.84 -5.74 1.02
CA GLN A 10 -4.49 -6.32 1.02
C GLN A 10 -4.34 -7.26 -0.17
N VAL A 11 -3.28 -7.06 -0.94
CA VAL A 11 -3.01 -7.82 -2.16
C VAL A 11 -1.72 -8.61 -2.01
N HIS A 12 -1.75 -9.88 -2.40
CA HIS A 12 -0.60 -10.76 -2.32
C HIS A 12 -0.06 -11.06 -3.71
N LEU A 13 1.24 -10.87 -3.90
CA LEU A 13 1.97 -11.28 -5.10
C LEU A 13 2.94 -12.39 -4.74
N GLN A 14 2.73 -13.61 -5.24
CA GLN A 14 3.72 -14.68 -5.14
C GLN A 14 4.86 -14.44 -6.11
N VAL A 15 6.11 -14.54 -5.63
CA VAL A 15 7.30 -14.21 -6.42
C VAL A 15 8.33 -15.33 -6.36
N PRO A 16 9.14 -15.53 -7.41
CA PRO A 16 10.30 -16.40 -7.33
C PRO A 16 11.27 -15.94 -6.23
N PHE A 17 11.72 -16.85 -5.38
CA PHE A 17 12.59 -16.52 -4.25
C PHE A 17 13.85 -15.75 -4.69
N ALA A 18 14.47 -16.17 -5.80
CA ALA A 18 15.67 -15.54 -6.36
C ALA A 18 15.47 -14.07 -6.77
N LYS A 19 14.22 -13.60 -6.95
CA LYS A 19 13.89 -12.21 -7.29
C LYS A 19 13.21 -11.46 -6.15
N ALA A 20 13.00 -12.10 -5.00
CA ALA A 20 12.10 -11.59 -3.99
C ALA A 20 12.57 -10.25 -3.38
N ALA A 21 13.88 -10.03 -3.26
CA ALA A 21 14.47 -8.74 -2.85
C ALA A 21 14.09 -7.61 -3.84
N ARG A 22 14.24 -7.85 -5.15
CA ARG A 22 13.87 -6.90 -6.20
C ARG A 22 12.39 -6.55 -6.18
N TYR A 23 11.52 -7.54 -6.01
CA TYR A 23 10.09 -7.29 -5.90
C TYR A 23 9.71 -6.54 -4.62
N TYR A 24 10.40 -6.79 -3.50
CA TYR A 24 10.17 -6.05 -2.27
C TYR A 24 10.54 -4.57 -2.42
N ASN A 25 11.72 -4.28 -2.97
CA ASN A 25 12.16 -2.90 -3.23
C ASN A 25 11.22 -2.20 -4.23
N ALA A 26 10.81 -2.90 -5.29
CA ALA A 26 9.82 -2.40 -6.25
C ALA A 26 8.47 -2.07 -5.59
N ALA A 27 7.97 -2.94 -4.71
CA ALA A 27 6.72 -2.70 -3.97
C ALA A 27 6.81 -1.45 -3.07
N LEU A 28 7.96 -1.20 -2.44
CA LEU A 28 8.19 0.01 -1.66
C LEU A 28 8.22 1.27 -2.54
N ILE A 29 8.94 1.23 -3.66
CA ILE A 29 9.03 2.36 -4.62
C ILE A 29 7.64 2.71 -5.19
N ALA A 30 6.85 1.70 -5.52
CA ALA A 30 5.51 1.87 -6.07
C ALA A 30 4.51 2.45 -5.04
N SER A 31 4.77 2.30 -3.73
CA SER A 31 3.77 2.56 -2.69
C SER A 31 3.31 4.02 -2.62
N GLY A 32 4.20 5.00 -2.82
CA GLY A 32 3.83 6.42 -2.78
C GLY A 32 2.84 6.84 -3.87
N PRO A 33 3.19 6.66 -5.16
CA PRO A 33 2.29 6.96 -6.26
C PRO A 33 0.96 6.20 -6.20
N LEU A 34 1.01 4.89 -5.86
CA LEU A 34 -0.19 4.06 -5.75
C LEU A 34 -1.11 4.54 -4.63
N LEU A 35 -0.57 4.85 -3.45
CA LEU A 35 -1.38 5.35 -2.33
C LEU A 35 -1.99 6.72 -2.65
N ALA A 36 -1.25 7.60 -3.30
CA ALA A 36 -1.74 8.92 -3.72
C ALA A 36 -2.97 8.81 -4.64
N ALA A 37 -3.00 7.82 -5.54
CA ALA A 37 -4.11 7.56 -6.46
C ALA A 37 -5.28 6.78 -5.84
N ALA A 38 -5.07 6.15 -4.68
CA ALA A 38 -6.03 5.26 -4.04
C ALA A 38 -6.67 5.82 -2.75
N GLY A 39 -6.20 6.96 -2.23
CA GLY A 39 -6.64 7.51 -0.94
C GLY A 39 -8.17 7.58 -0.79
N ASN A 40 -8.67 7.13 0.38
CA ASN A 40 -10.10 6.97 0.64
C ASN A 40 -10.51 7.21 2.11
N SER A 41 -9.62 7.70 2.96
CA SER A 41 -9.93 7.92 4.40
C SER A 41 -9.62 9.35 4.86
N PRO A 42 -10.34 10.38 4.35
CA PRO A 42 -10.07 11.78 4.62
C PRO A 42 -10.61 12.32 5.94
N VAL A 43 -11.46 11.57 6.64
CA VAL A 43 -12.17 12.07 7.83
C VAL A 43 -12.11 11.07 8.97
N LEU A 44 -11.85 11.57 10.17
CA LEU A 44 -11.91 10.80 11.42
C LEU A 44 -12.44 11.72 12.53
N PHE A 45 -13.35 11.24 13.37
CA PHE A 45 -13.92 11.99 14.51
C PHE A 45 -14.43 13.40 14.14
N GLY A 46 -15.08 13.53 12.98
CA GLY A 46 -15.60 14.80 12.47
C GLY A 46 -14.53 15.81 12.03
N LYS A 47 -13.28 15.37 11.87
CA LYS A 47 -12.16 16.22 11.41
C LYS A 47 -11.72 15.82 10.01
N ARG A 48 -11.48 16.81 9.15
CA ARG A 48 -10.83 16.62 7.85
C ARG A 48 -9.32 16.48 8.09
N LEU A 49 -8.73 15.39 7.60
CA LEU A 49 -7.36 14.99 7.87
C LEU A 49 -6.64 14.64 6.54
N TRP A 50 -5.76 13.65 6.57
CA TRP A 50 -4.97 13.18 5.42
C TRP A 50 -5.88 12.47 4.42
N ARG A 51 -5.54 12.47 3.14
CA ARG A 51 -6.32 11.71 2.13
C ARG A 51 -6.36 10.21 2.43
N GLU A 52 -5.34 9.72 3.11
CA GLU A 52 -5.35 8.40 3.73
C GLU A 52 -4.92 8.49 5.21
N THR A 53 -5.85 8.91 6.06
CA THR A 53 -5.65 9.03 7.52
C THR A 53 -5.39 7.68 8.20
N ARG A 54 -5.82 6.59 7.55
CA ARG A 54 -5.57 5.22 7.99
C ARG A 54 -4.10 4.93 8.26
N ILE A 55 -3.19 5.49 7.44
CA ILE A 55 -1.74 5.26 7.59
C ILE A 55 -1.25 5.74 8.97
N PRO A 56 -1.30 7.06 9.29
CA PRO A 56 -0.85 7.52 10.60
C PRO A 56 -1.70 7.00 11.76
N LEU A 57 -3.01 6.75 11.57
CA LEU A 57 -3.86 6.21 12.62
C LEU A 57 -3.42 4.81 13.03
N PHE A 58 -3.21 3.91 12.05
CA PHE A 58 -2.79 2.54 12.32
C PHE A 58 -1.42 2.52 12.99
N GLU A 59 -0.45 3.25 12.42
CA GLU A 59 0.91 3.32 12.96
C GLU A 59 0.95 3.76 14.43
N GLN A 60 0.12 4.74 14.82
CA GLN A 60 0.02 5.21 16.21
C GLN A 60 -0.76 4.25 17.11
N SER A 61 -1.79 3.59 16.59
CA SER A 61 -2.63 2.70 17.40
C SER A 61 -1.90 1.45 17.88
N VAL A 62 -0.97 0.93 17.09
CA VAL A 62 -0.18 -0.29 17.42
C VAL A 62 1.26 0.04 17.80
N GLU A 63 1.52 1.26 18.26
CA GLU A 63 2.82 1.70 18.75
C GLU A 63 3.17 1.02 20.09
N ALA A 64 3.45 -0.28 20.04
CA ALA A 64 4.18 -1.00 21.07
C ALA A 64 5.68 -0.83 20.75
N GLY A 65 6.38 0.01 21.52
CA GLY A 65 7.80 0.34 21.31
C GLY A 65 8.71 -0.89 21.19
N GLY A 66 9.89 -0.68 20.60
CA GLY A 66 10.95 -1.69 20.48
C GLY A 66 11.47 -2.22 21.83
N TYR A 67 12.43 -3.14 21.79
CA TYR A 67 12.98 -3.85 22.95
C TYR A 67 13.28 -2.93 24.15
N ALA A 68 12.87 -3.37 25.34
CA ALA A 68 12.99 -2.64 26.61
C ALA A 68 12.26 -1.28 26.68
N GLY A 69 11.25 -1.05 25.83
CA GLY A 69 10.29 0.04 26.00
C GLY A 69 10.81 1.45 25.76
N LEU A 70 12.08 1.68 25.38
CA LEU A 70 12.62 3.05 25.27
C LEU A 70 13.93 3.25 24.46
N ALA A 71 14.47 2.29 23.71
CA ALA A 71 15.83 2.49 23.16
C ALA A 71 15.94 3.24 21.81
N ASP A 72 15.03 3.03 20.86
CA ASP A 72 15.10 3.72 19.55
C ASP A 72 13.71 4.16 19.06
N ALA A 73 13.49 5.47 19.04
CA ALA A 73 12.25 6.09 18.54
C ALA A 73 12.02 5.86 17.03
N ASN A 74 13.03 5.39 16.29
CA ASN A 74 12.94 5.14 14.86
C ASN A 74 12.40 3.74 14.54
N VAL A 75 12.42 2.79 15.48
CA VAL A 75 11.92 1.42 15.26
C VAL A 75 10.46 1.32 15.66
N ARG A 76 9.59 1.36 14.65
CA ARG A 76 8.14 1.19 14.81
C ARG A 76 7.69 -0.17 14.31
N ARG A 77 6.79 -0.81 15.06
CA ARG A 77 6.22 -2.11 14.72
C ARG A 77 5.23 -2.05 13.56
N ALA A 78 4.64 -0.89 13.32
CA ALA A 78 3.90 -0.59 12.11
C ALA A 78 4.58 0.56 11.36
N GLY A 79 4.77 0.41 10.05
CA GLY A 79 5.40 1.46 9.25
C GLY A 79 5.89 1.01 7.87
N PHE A 80 6.59 1.93 7.22
CA PHE A 80 7.10 1.71 5.86
C PHE A 80 8.23 0.67 5.78
N GLY A 81 9.02 0.53 6.85
CA GLY A 81 10.25 -0.28 6.90
C GLY A 81 11.46 0.59 7.23
N LEU A 82 12.64 -0.05 7.36
CA LEU A 82 13.89 0.62 7.73
C LEU A 82 14.88 0.78 6.57
N GLY A 83 14.71 0.03 5.49
CA GLY A 83 15.57 0.11 4.32
C GLY A 83 15.06 -0.71 3.14
N TYR A 84 15.75 -0.56 2.01
CA TYR A 84 15.71 -1.57 0.96
C TYR A 84 16.47 -2.82 1.40
N VAL A 85 16.14 -3.93 0.77
CA VAL A 85 16.88 -5.19 0.91
C VAL A 85 17.98 -5.23 -0.14
N GLY A 86 19.18 -5.68 0.26
CA GLY A 86 20.31 -5.82 -0.64
C GLY A 86 20.28 -7.12 -1.42
N GLU A 87 20.59 -8.23 -0.76
CA GLU A 87 20.76 -9.55 -1.38
C GLU A 87 19.51 -10.43 -1.22
N SER A 88 18.89 -10.42 -0.03
CA SER A 88 17.85 -11.39 0.30
C SER A 88 16.87 -10.90 1.35
N LEU A 89 15.60 -11.32 1.21
CA LEU A 89 14.57 -11.05 2.22
C LEU A 89 14.90 -11.63 3.61
N ILE A 90 15.89 -12.54 3.71
CA ILE A 90 16.44 -13.00 4.99
C ILE A 90 16.90 -11.82 5.86
N GLU A 91 17.38 -10.74 5.25
CA GLU A 91 17.74 -9.50 5.95
C GLU A 91 16.58 -8.95 6.79
N LEU A 92 15.35 -8.99 6.27
CA LEU A 92 14.16 -8.53 7.00
C LEU A 92 13.80 -9.45 8.18
N PHE A 93 14.08 -10.76 8.06
CA PHE A 93 13.84 -11.70 9.16
C PHE A 93 14.92 -11.61 10.24
N ARG A 94 16.16 -11.27 9.88
CA ARG A 94 17.21 -10.90 10.84
C ARG A 94 16.86 -9.58 11.53
N GLU A 95 16.45 -8.57 10.78
CA GLU A 95 15.94 -7.30 11.31
C GLU A 95 14.78 -7.52 12.30
N ASN A 96 13.85 -8.44 11.98
CA ASN A 96 12.78 -8.84 12.89
C ASN A 96 13.32 -9.35 14.23
N LEU A 97 14.32 -10.25 14.19
CA LEU A 97 14.91 -10.86 15.38
C LEU A 97 15.68 -9.84 16.21
N ASP A 98 16.46 -8.97 15.56
CA ASP A 98 17.39 -8.06 16.22
C ASP A 98 16.67 -6.85 16.84
N LEU A 99 15.61 -6.35 16.20
CA LEU A 99 15.00 -5.06 16.56
C LEU A 99 13.63 -5.17 17.24
N TYR A 100 12.89 -6.26 17.02
CA TYR A 100 11.50 -6.36 17.46
C TYR A 100 11.32 -7.41 18.57
N PRO A 101 10.84 -7.02 19.76
CA PRO A 101 10.50 -7.96 20.84
C PRO A 101 9.50 -9.01 20.43
N VAL A 102 9.55 -10.19 21.04
CA VAL A 102 8.49 -11.19 20.86
C VAL A 102 7.24 -10.73 21.61
N LEU A 103 6.14 -10.47 20.88
CA LEU A 103 4.84 -10.12 21.48
C LEU A 103 3.98 -11.34 21.83
N LEU A 104 4.10 -12.39 21.03
CA LEU A 104 3.33 -13.62 21.17
C LEU A 104 4.30 -14.76 21.44
N PRO A 105 4.74 -14.97 22.69
CA PRO A 105 5.70 -16.02 23.06
C PRO A 105 5.01 -17.39 23.14
N MET A 106 4.19 -17.70 22.15
CA MET A 106 3.49 -18.97 22.04
C MET A 106 4.42 -20.01 21.43
N LEU A 107 4.51 -21.18 22.07
CA LEU A 107 5.19 -22.33 21.50
C LEU A 107 4.24 -23.00 20.50
N LEU A 108 4.71 -23.17 19.27
CA LEU A 108 3.98 -23.79 18.18
C LEU A 108 4.52 -25.20 17.94
N GLU A 109 3.62 -26.16 17.77
CA GLU A 109 3.94 -27.59 17.58
C GLU A 109 4.29 -27.96 16.13
N GLU A 110 4.17 -27.00 15.18
CA GLU A 110 4.52 -27.21 13.78
C GLU A 110 6.04 -27.50 13.64
N PRO A 111 6.46 -28.37 12.71
CA PRO A 111 7.87 -28.67 12.47
C PRO A 111 8.76 -27.43 12.25
N ALA A 112 9.98 -27.45 12.76
CA ALA A 112 10.89 -26.31 12.74
C ALA A 112 11.27 -25.84 11.33
N ASP A 113 11.31 -26.75 10.36
CA ASP A 113 11.56 -26.48 8.93
C ASP A 113 10.42 -25.72 8.25
N ARG A 114 9.27 -25.57 8.93
CA ARG A 114 8.18 -24.67 8.52
C ARG A 114 8.26 -23.27 9.12
N TYR A 115 9.29 -23.02 9.93
CA TYR A 115 9.57 -21.74 10.57
C TYR A 115 8.37 -21.10 11.32
N PRO A 116 7.61 -21.87 12.13
CA PRO A 116 6.34 -21.39 12.70
C PRO A 116 6.51 -20.14 13.57
N HIS A 117 7.54 -20.11 14.42
CA HIS A 117 7.83 -18.97 15.29
C HIS A 117 8.31 -17.74 14.51
N VAL A 118 9.08 -17.94 13.43
CA VAL A 118 9.52 -16.83 12.54
C VAL A 118 8.32 -16.24 11.81
N ARG A 119 7.42 -17.08 11.30
CA ARG A 119 6.17 -16.67 10.64
C ARG A 119 5.26 -15.93 11.60
N LEU A 120 5.09 -16.44 12.84
CA LEU A 120 4.31 -15.78 13.88
C LEU A 120 4.89 -14.40 14.25
N HIS A 121 6.20 -14.33 14.47
CA HIS A 121 6.89 -13.08 14.81
C HIS A 121 6.77 -12.04 13.68
N ASN A 122 6.98 -12.46 12.43
CA ASN A 122 6.78 -11.61 11.26
C ASN A 122 5.31 -11.15 11.11
N GLY A 123 4.36 -11.99 11.50
CA GLY A 123 2.94 -11.66 11.55
C GLY A 123 2.59 -10.53 12.51
N ALA A 124 3.36 -10.39 13.61
CA ALA A 124 3.24 -9.35 14.63
C ALA A 124 4.06 -8.08 14.31
N ILE A 125 4.58 -7.95 13.08
CA ILE A 125 5.25 -6.74 12.58
C ILE A 125 4.49 -6.30 11.32
N TRP A 126 3.94 -5.09 11.37
CA TRP A 126 3.02 -4.56 10.35
C TRP A 126 3.72 -3.60 9.39
N ARG A 127 4.61 -4.14 8.57
CA ARG A 127 5.17 -3.38 7.43
C ARG A 127 4.10 -3.13 6.38
N TRP A 128 4.08 -1.96 5.75
CA TRP A 128 3.14 -1.65 4.67
C TRP A 128 3.31 -2.55 3.43
N ALA A 129 4.55 -2.95 3.12
CA ALA A 129 4.84 -4.08 2.24
C ALA A 129 5.54 -5.16 3.09
N ARG A 130 4.98 -6.37 3.12
CA ARG A 130 5.45 -7.43 4.02
C ARG A 130 5.76 -8.72 3.25
N PRO A 131 6.98 -9.27 3.37
CA PRO A 131 7.24 -10.62 2.89
C PRO A 131 6.57 -11.64 3.80
N ILE A 132 5.92 -12.63 3.19
CA ILE A 132 5.26 -13.75 3.86
C ILE A 132 5.89 -15.05 3.38
N LEU A 133 6.41 -15.82 4.32
CA LEU A 133 6.80 -17.21 4.11
C LEU A 133 5.55 -18.08 4.23
N GLY A 134 5.34 -18.93 3.24
CA GLY A 134 4.25 -19.89 3.23
C GLY A 134 4.69 -21.22 2.63
N PHE A 135 3.81 -22.20 2.75
CA PHE A 135 3.96 -23.52 2.17
C PHE A 135 2.64 -23.89 1.51
N ASP A 136 2.69 -24.55 0.37
CA ASP A 136 1.48 -25.08 -0.27
C ASP A 136 1.03 -26.41 0.36
N GLU A 137 -0.04 -26.99 -0.19
CA GLU A 137 -0.61 -28.28 0.27
C GLU A 137 0.39 -29.44 0.17
N ALA A 138 1.32 -29.39 -0.81
CA ALA A 138 2.39 -30.38 -0.97
C ALA A 138 3.58 -30.12 -0.04
N GLY A 139 3.57 -29.01 0.70
CA GLY A 139 4.66 -28.60 1.59
C GLY A 139 5.81 -27.88 0.89
N GLN A 140 5.64 -27.45 -0.36
CA GLN A 140 6.64 -26.68 -1.06
C GLN A 140 6.67 -25.23 -0.52
N PRO A 141 7.83 -24.72 -0.06
CA PRO A 141 7.94 -23.33 0.38
C PRO A 141 7.74 -22.35 -0.77
N HIS A 142 7.07 -21.24 -0.46
CA HIS A 142 6.88 -20.11 -1.35
C HIS A 142 6.98 -18.79 -0.59
N VAL A 143 7.26 -17.71 -1.33
CA VAL A 143 7.26 -16.33 -0.80
C VAL A 143 6.18 -15.53 -1.50
N ARG A 144 5.41 -14.79 -0.68
CA ARG A 144 4.46 -13.78 -1.15
C ARG A 144 4.85 -12.42 -0.61
N LEU A 145 4.67 -11.39 -1.41
CA LEU A 145 4.69 -10.00 -0.95
C LEU A 145 3.25 -9.54 -0.73
N GLU A 146 2.93 -9.28 0.53
CA GLU A 146 1.67 -8.71 0.95
C GLU A 146 1.76 -7.18 0.94
N GLN A 147 1.01 -6.55 0.06
CA GLN A 147 0.89 -5.10 -0.05
C GLN A 147 -0.35 -4.63 0.70
N ARG A 148 -0.16 -3.69 1.64
CA ARG A 148 -1.18 -3.32 2.66
C ARG A 148 -1.52 -1.83 2.65
N ILE A 149 -1.03 -1.10 1.67
CA ILE A 149 -1.22 0.36 1.57
C ILE A 149 -2.64 0.75 1.18
N PHE A 150 -3.36 -0.08 0.43
CA PHE A 150 -4.64 0.32 -0.14
C PHE A 150 -5.74 0.36 0.93
N PRO A 151 -6.55 1.44 0.96
CA PRO A 151 -7.81 1.40 1.68
C PRO A 151 -8.79 0.43 1.01
N SER A 152 -9.81 0.00 1.75
CA SER A 152 -11.00 -0.62 1.14
C SER A 152 -11.82 0.40 0.34
N GLY A 153 -12.53 -0.08 -0.68
CA GLY A 153 -13.40 0.74 -1.56
C GLY A 153 -12.60 1.56 -2.60
N PRO A 154 -13.23 2.55 -3.25
CA PRO A 154 -14.64 2.92 -3.11
C PRO A 154 -15.63 1.94 -3.73
N SER A 155 -15.28 1.36 -4.87
CA SER A 155 -16.01 0.26 -5.51
C SER A 155 -15.14 -0.99 -5.64
N ILE A 156 -15.74 -2.13 -5.97
CA ILE A 156 -14.99 -3.36 -6.30
C ILE A 156 -14.08 -3.10 -7.51
N LEU A 157 -14.59 -2.40 -8.52
CA LEU A 157 -13.80 -2.09 -9.72
C LEU A 157 -12.58 -1.21 -9.40
N ASP A 158 -12.74 -0.22 -8.51
CA ASP A 158 -11.62 0.61 -8.07
C ASP A 158 -10.55 -0.21 -7.33
N MET A 159 -10.96 -1.17 -6.50
CA MET A 159 -10.06 -2.05 -5.75
C MET A 159 -9.29 -3.00 -6.68
N ILE A 160 -9.98 -3.63 -7.65
CA ILE A 160 -9.33 -4.49 -8.64
C ILE A 160 -8.41 -3.68 -9.54
N ALA A 161 -8.80 -2.46 -9.93
CA ALA A 161 -7.94 -1.56 -10.67
C ALA A 161 -6.66 -1.19 -9.90
N ASN A 162 -6.77 -0.93 -8.59
CA ASN A 162 -5.61 -0.70 -7.72
C ASN A 162 -4.68 -1.94 -7.68
N ALA A 163 -5.26 -3.14 -7.58
CA ALA A 163 -4.50 -4.40 -7.60
C ALA A 163 -3.76 -4.61 -8.92
N ALA A 164 -4.45 -4.46 -10.06
CA ALA A 164 -3.84 -4.59 -11.38
C ALA A 164 -2.69 -3.58 -11.56
N CYS A 165 -2.90 -2.32 -11.19
CA CYS A 165 -1.86 -1.30 -11.25
C CYS A 165 -0.66 -1.64 -10.35
N TYR A 166 -0.89 -2.17 -9.15
CA TYR A 166 0.17 -2.62 -8.25
C TYR A 166 0.98 -3.77 -8.84
N PHE A 167 0.31 -4.81 -9.36
CA PHE A 167 0.99 -5.98 -9.92
C PHE A 167 1.84 -5.59 -11.13
N GLY A 168 1.25 -4.85 -12.07
CA GLY A 168 1.97 -4.35 -13.25
C GLY A 168 3.16 -3.49 -12.87
N LEU A 169 2.94 -2.46 -12.04
CA LEU A 169 4.01 -1.52 -11.70
C LEU A 169 5.15 -2.21 -10.94
N SER A 170 4.82 -3.11 -10.00
CA SER A 170 5.82 -3.86 -9.25
C SER A 170 6.61 -4.81 -10.14
N ARG A 171 5.96 -5.47 -11.10
CA ARG A 171 6.61 -6.34 -12.09
C ARG A 171 7.59 -5.56 -12.95
N ALA A 172 7.14 -4.45 -13.55
CA ALA A 172 7.98 -3.64 -14.42
C ALA A 172 9.19 -3.05 -13.68
N LEU A 173 9.01 -2.59 -12.43
CA LEU A 173 10.11 -2.09 -11.60
C LEU A 173 11.06 -3.22 -11.18
N ALA A 174 10.55 -4.37 -10.74
CA ALA A 174 11.37 -5.48 -10.27
C ALA A 174 12.24 -6.06 -11.39
N GLU A 175 11.71 -6.15 -12.60
CA GLU A 175 12.38 -6.72 -13.78
C GLU A 175 13.13 -5.68 -14.62
N ALA A 176 13.13 -4.41 -14.21
CA ALA A 176 13.85 -3.36 -14.90
C ALA A 176 15.35 -3.69 -14.98
N PRO A 177 15.99 -3.53 -16.17
CA PRO A 177 17.42 -3.76 -16.33
C PRO A 177 18.26 -2.88 -15.40
N GLU A 178 17.88 -1.61 -15.28
CA GLU A 178 18.41 -0.71 -14.27
C GLU A 178 17.68 -0.93 -12.94
N VAL A 179 18.44 -1.08 -11.86
CA VAL A 179 17.93 -1.33 -10.51
C VAL A 179 17.25 -0.06 -9.96
N PRO A 180 15.92 0.00 -9.76
CA PRO A 180 15.25 1.25 -9.40
C PRO A 180 15.67 1.81 -8.04
N GLU A 181 15.99 0.96 -7.06
CA GLU A 181 16.45 1.33 -5.73
C GLU A 181 17.84 2.00 -5.70
N THR A 182 18.62 1.91 -6.77
CA THR A 182 19.87 2.69 -6.90
C THR A 182 19.61 4.12 -7.40
N ARG A 183 18.43 4.37 -7.98
CA ARG A 183 18.03 5.67 -8.52
C ARG A 183 17.11 6.45 -7.61
N LEU A 184 16.30 5.78 -6.79
CA LEU A 184 15.47 6.40 -5.77
C LEU A 184 15.94 5.98 -4.38
N PRO A 185 16.60 6.86 -3.60
CA PRO A 185 17.02 6.54 -2.24
C PRO A 185 15.84 6.13 -1.35
N PHE A 186 16.07 5.18 -0.43
CA PHE A 186 15.02 4.67 0.46
C PHE A 186 14.29 5.78 1.23
N ALA A 187 15.03 6.76 1.75
CA ALA A 187 14.45 7.91 2.46
C ALA A 187 13.47 8.70 1.58
N ALA A 188 13.74 8.80 0.28
CA ALA A 188 12.85 9.45 -0.67
C ALA A 188 11.61 8.61 -0.97
N ALA A 189 11.74 7.29 -1.15
CA ALA A 189 10.58 6.40 -1.31
C ALA A 189 9.67 6.44 -0.08
N ARG A 190 10.26 6.45 1.12
CA ARG A 190 9.53 6.64 2.38
C ARG A 190 8.85 8.01 2.45
N ALA A 191 9.54 9.09 2.08
CA ALA A 191 8.94 10.42 2.04
C ALA A 191 7.77 10.48 1.04
N ASN A 192 7.93 9.91 -0.16
CA ASN A 192 6.89 9.80 -1.17
C ASN A 192 5.65 9.10 -0.64
N PHE A 193 5.83 7.99 0.10
CA PHE A 193 4.74 7.25 0.72
C PHE A 193 3.88 8.12 1.65
N TYR A 194 4.51 8.80 2.61
CA TYR A 194 3.80 9.65 3.56
C TYR A 194 3.23 10.91 2.91
N GLN A 195 3.89 11.49 1.89
CA GLN A 195 3.34 12.60 1.12
C GLN A 195 2.11 12.17 0.31
N GLY A 196 2.15 11.00 -0.31
CA GLY A 196 1.01 10.41 -1.02
C GLY A 196 -0.18 10.17 -0.09
N ALA A 197 0.07 9.64 1.11
CA ALA A 197 -0.97 9.47 2.14
C ALA A 197 -1.59 10.81 2.56
N ARG A 198 -0.75 11.83 2.79
CA ARG A 198 -1.18 13.14 3.29
C ARG A 198 -1.94 13.95 2.26
N SER A 199 -1.36 14.09 1.07
CA SER A 199 -1.75 15.08 0.06
C SER A 199 -2.40 14.46 -1.18
N GLY A 200 -2.48 13.13 -1.27
CA GLY A 200 -3.07 12.43 -2.41
C GLY A 200 -2.37 12.80 -3.72
N LEU A 201 -3.16 13.00 -4.78
CA LEU A 201 -2.68 13.32 -6.13
C LEU A 201 -1.85 14.61 -6.24
N ALA A 202 -1.97 15.52 -5.26
CA ALA A 202 -1.20 16.77 -5.20
C ALA A 202 0.17 16.61 -4.52
N ALA A 203 0.50 15.43 -3.99
CA ALA A 203 1.78 15.16 -3.36
C ALA A 203 2.94 15.38 -4.34
N SER A 204 4.02 16.03 -3.89
CA SER A 204 5.27 16.12 -4.66
C SER A 204 6.14 14.90 -4.36
N LEU A 205 6.42 14.09 -5.37
CA LEU A 205 7.14 12.83 -5.26
C LEU A 205 8.43 12.88 -6.06
N LEU A 206 9.56 12.51 -5.44
CA LEU A 206 10.81 12.28 -6.16
C LEU A 206 10.68 10.99 -6.97
N TRP A 207 10.95 11.03 -8.28
CA TRP A 207 10.87 9.85 -9.12
C TRP A 207 12.24 9.36 -9.59
N LEU A 208 12.25 8.25 -10.33
CA LEU A 208 13.47 7.60 -10.81
C LEU A 208 14.32 8.52 -11.68
N ASP A 209 13.72 9.48 -12.40
CA ASP A 209 14.43 10.47 -13.23
C ASP A 209 15.20 11.53 -12.41
N GLY A 210 15.20 11.41 -11.08
CA GLY A 210 15.89 12.32 -10.17
C GLY A 210 15.16 13.64 -9.95
N LYS A 211 13.91 13.77 -10.43
CA LYS A 211 13.12 15.00 -10.32
C LYS A 211 11.86 14.78 -9.47
N SER A 212 11.41 15.85 -8.84
CA SER A 212 10.16 15.86 -8.09
C SER A 212 9.00 16.27 -8.98
N HIS A 213 7.94 15.47 -8.99
CA HIS A 213 6.73 15.70 -9.79
C HIS A 213 5.47 15.55 -8.94
N PRO A 214 4.35 16.19 -9.28
CA PRO A 214 3.06 15.86 -8.68
C PRO A 214 2.75 14.37 -8.86
N ALA A 215 2.15 13.72 -7.86
CA ALA A 215 1.82 12.29 -7.91
C ALA A 215 0.94 11.93 -9.12
N ARG A 216 0.03 12.83 -9.52
CA ARG A 216 -0.73 12.69 -10.76
C ARG A 216 0.14 12.58 -12.01
N GLU A 217 1.21 13.37 -12.10
CA GLU A 217 2.15 13.31 -13.23
C GLU A 217 2.97 12.03 -13.15
N VAL A 218 3.47 11.66 -11.96
CA VAL A 218 4.22 10.40 -11.78
C VAL A 218 3.40 9.22 -12.28
N MET A 219 2.13 9.14 -11.88
CA MET A 219 1.25 8.06 -12.30
C MET A 219 0.94 8.10 -13.80
N LEU A 220 0.50 9.24 -14.35
CA LEU A 220 0.10 9.31 -15.77
C LEU A 220 1.29 9.11 -16.72
N ARG A 221 2.45 9.69 -16.40
CA ARG A 221 3.61 9.71 -17.29
C ARG A 221 4.49 8.47 -17.16
N PHE A 222 4.59 7.90 -15.96
CA PHE A 222 5.50 6.79 -15.68
C PHE A 222 4.76 5.57 -15.12
N GLY A 223 3.92 5.77 -14.10
CA GLY A 223 3.29 4.68 -13.36
C GLY A 223 2.40 3.79 -14.22
N LEU A 224 1.44 4.36 -14.95
CA LEU A 224 0.49 3.62 -15.79
C LEU A 224 1.18 2.94 -16.99
N PRO A 225 2.08 3.61 -17.75
CA PRO A 225 2.84 2.91 -18.80
C PRO A 225 3.67 1.73 -18.27
N LEU A 226 4.32 1.88 -17.11
CA LEU A 226 5.04 0.77 -16.48
C LEU A 226 4.08 -0.33 -16.00
N ALA A 227 2.93 0.04 -15.43
CA ALA A 227 1.93 -0.92 -15.00
C ALA A 227 1.40 -1.75 -16.18
N GLU A 228 1.08 -1.11 -17.29
CA GLU A 228 0.65 -1.79 -18.51
C GLU A 228 1.72 -2.77 -19.01
N GLN A 229 2.99 -2.33 -19.07
CA GLN A 229 4.09 -3.21 -19.44
C GLN A 229 4.17 -4.44 -18.53
N GLY A 230 4.15 -4.25 -17.22
CA GLY A 230 4.25 -5.37 -16.29
C GLY A 230 3.03 -6.30 -16.31
N LEU A 231 1.83 -5.79 -16.59
CA LEU A 231 0.65 -6.63 -16.80
C LEU A 231 0.78 -7.49 -18.06
N ARG A 232 1.29 -6.91 -19.16
CA ARG A 232 1.62 -7.67 -20.37
C ARG A 232 2.69 -8.72 -20.12
N ASP A 233 3.71 -8.43 -19.31
CA ASP A 233 4.74 -9.39 -18.93
C ASP A 233 4.19 -10.56 -18.09
N PHE A 234 3.08 -10.35 -17.38
CA PHE A 234 2.33 -11.42 -16.71
C PHE A 234 1.38 -12.18 -17.65
N GLY A 235 1.24 -11.74 -18.91
CA GLY A 235 0.35 -12.35 -19.90
C GLY A 235 -1.10 -11.87 -19.83
N LEU A 236 -1.38 -10.75 -19.15
CA LEU A 236 -2.73 -10.17 -19.15
C LEU A 236 -3.04 -9.53 -20.51
N GLY A 237 -4.26 -9.73 -21.01
CA GLY A 237 -4.70 -9.19 -22.29
C GLY A 237 -4.72 -7.65 -22.32
N GLY A 238 -4.60 -7.08 -23.52
CA GLY A 238 -4.68 -5.63 -23.74
C GLY A 238 -5.99 -5.05 -23.23
N ASP A 239 -7.12 -5.62 -23.64
CA ASP A 239 -8.46 -5.17 -23.25
C ASP A 239 -8.69 -5.21 -21.73
N GLU A 240 -8.20 -6.24 -21.04
CA GLU A 240 -8.29 -6.34 -19.58
C GLU A 240 -7.40 -5.31 -18.87
N SER A 241 -6.18 -5.12 -19.38
CA SER A 241 -5.25 -4.11 -18.85
C SER A 241 -5.82 -2.70 -19.04
N GLU A 242 -6.35 -2.39 -20.23
CA GLU A 242 -6.99 -1.11 -20.54
C GLU A 242 -8.22 -0.87 -19.66
N ARG A 243 -9.06 -1.89 -19.44
CA ARG A 243 -10.22 -1.78 -18.55
C ARG A 243 -9.82 -1.35 -17.14
N TYR A 244 -8.82 -1.97 -16.54
CA TYR A 244 -8.43 -1.68 -15.17
C TYR A 244 -7.56 -0.42 -15.04
N LEU A 245 -6.57 -0.25 -15.91
CA LEU A 245 -5.70 0.93 -15.88
C LEU A 245 -6.43 2.20 -16.33
N GLY A 246 -7.42 2.08 -17.23
CA GLY A 246 -8.30 3.17 -17.64
C GLY A 246 -9.12 3.74 -16.48
N VAL A 247 -9.55 2.90 -15.53
CA VAL A 247 -10.22 3.36 -14.29
C VAL A 247 -9.27 4.22 -13.45
N ILE A 248 -8.00 3.80 -13.30
CA ILE A 248 -7.00 4.59 -12.57
C ILE A 248 -6.69 5.89 -13.31
N GLU A 249 -6.53 5.84 -14.63
CA GLU A 249 -6.30 7.02 -15.46
C GLU A 249 -7.43 8.05 -15.31
N ALA A 250 -8.67 7.63 -15.50
CA ALA A 250 -9.85 8.50 -15.39
C ALA A 250 -9.98 9.10 -13.98
N ARG A 251 -9.70 8.31 -12.94
CA ARG A 251 -9.64 8.77 -11.54
C ARG A 251 -8.58 9.86 -11.34
N ILE A 252 -7.38 9.67 -11.87
CA ILE A 252 -6.29 10.65 -11.74
C ILE A 252 -6.57 11.92 -12.56
N ARG A 253 -7.10 11.78 -13.78
CA ARG A 253 -7.40 12.91 -14.67
C ARG A 253 -8.53 13.79 -14.13
N SER A 254 -9.60 13.18 -13.63
CA SER A 254 -10.71 13.89 -12.98
C SER A 254 -10.32 14.48 -11.61
N GLY A 255 -9.27 13.95 -10.98
CA GLY A 255 -8.88 14.31 -9.62
C GLY A 255 -9.83 13.77 -8.55
N ARG A 256 -10.75 12.87 -8.91
CA ARG A 256 -11.78 12.34 -8.02
C ARG A 256 -11.37 10.98 -7.48
N THR A 257 -10.55 10.97 -6.43
CA THR A 257 -10.36 9.77 -5.60
C THR A 257 -11.52 9.63 -4.61
N GLY A 258 -11.61 8.49 -3.90
CA GLY A 258 -12.57 8.32 -2.82
C GLY A 258 -12.44 9.39 -1.73
N ALA A 259 -11.21 9.76 -1.38
CA ALA A 259 -10.97 10.84 -0.43
C ALA A 259 -11.46 12.20 -0.95
N GLU A 260 -11.19 12.52 -2.22
CA GLU A 260 -11.63 13.80 -2.79
C GLU A 260 -13.15 13.87 -2.97
N TRP A 261 -13.80 12.74 -3.31
CA TRP A 261 -15.27 12.67 -3.36
C TRP A 261 -15.90 12.97 -1.99
N GLN A 262 -15.44 12.30 -0.93
CA GLN A 262 -15.94 12.52 0.42
C GLN A 262 -15.71 13.97 0.89
N LEU A 263 -14.55 14.55 0.59
CA LEU A 263 -14.24 15.93 0.95
C LEU A 263 -15.06 16.95 0.15
N ALA A 264 -15.36 16.66 -1.12
CA ALA A 264 -16.22 17.48 -1.95
C ALA A 264 -17.67 17.44 -1.47
N HIS A 265 -18.19 16.26 -1.10
CA HIS A 265 -19.53 16.09 -0.53
C HIS A 265 -19.68 16.89 0.78
N LEU A 266 -18.64 16.87 1.63
CA LEU A 266 -18.63 17.61 2.90
C LEU A 266 -18.25 19.09 2.74
N ARG A 267 -18.15 19.66 1.54
CA ARG A 267 -17.65 21.02 1.33
C ARG A 267 -18.63 22.08 1.85
N GLY A 268 -18.10 23.15 2.44
CA GLY A 268 -18.90 24.32 2.85
C GLY A 268 -19.74 24.16 4.12
N GLY A 269 -19.84 22.94 4.67
CA GLY A 269 -20.59 22.65 5.90
C GLY A 269 -19.71 22.31 7.11
N VAL A 270 -20.33 22.34 8.29
CA VAL A 270 -19.78 21.75 9.52
C VAL A 270 -19.80 20.24 9.37
N VAL A 271 -18.64 19.60 9.57
CA VAL A 271 -18.54 18.14 9.59
C VAL A 271 -19.09 17.64 10.94
N ASN A 272 -20.40 17.44 10.98
CA ASN A 272 -21.11 16.87 12.12
C ASN A 272 -21.68 15.49 11.76
N ASP A 273 -22.25 14.80 12.75
CA ASP A 273 -22.77 13.44 12.59
C ASP A 273 -23.81 13.33 11.48
N ARG A 274 -24.65 14.37 11.31
CA ARG A 274 -25.66 14.42 10.24
C ARG A 274 -25.02 14.50 8.86
N ALA A 275 -23.99 15.34 8.68
CA ALA A 275 -23.28 15.47 7.42
C ALA A 275 -22.51 14.18 7.07
N ILE A 276 -21.88 13.55 8.07
CA ILE A 276 -21.19 12.28 7.89
C ILE A 276 -22.17 11.15 7.53
N ALA A 277 -23.32 11.08 8.21
CA ALA A 277 -24.33 10.06 7.92
C ALA A 277 -24.90 10.23 6.50
N ALA A 278 -25.15 11.47 6.06
CA ALA A 278 -25.59 11.75 4.69
C ALA A 278 -24.53 11.35 3.65
N MET A 279 -23.26 11.76 3.86
CA MET A 279 -22.15 11.39 3.00
C MET A 279 -21.98 9.87 2.89
N LEU A 280 -22.08 9.15 4.02
CA LEU A 280 -22.00 7.70 4.05
C LEU A 280 -23.17 7.02 3.33
N ALA A 281 -24.39 7.56 3.45
CA ALA A 281 -25.55 7.04 2.74
C ALA A 281 -25.37 7.14 1.22
N ASP A 282 -24.94 8.31 0.73
CA ASP A 282 -24.68 8.53 -0.70
C ASP A 282 -23.48 7.71 -1.18
N TYR A 283 -22.44 7.56 -0.36
CA TYR A 283 -21.30 6.69 -0.65
C TYR A 283 -21.73 5.23 -0.82
N LEU A 284 -22.61 4.73 0.06
CA LEU A 284 -23.12 3.37 0.00
C LEU A 284 -23.97 3.13 -1.25
N GLU A 285 -24.81 4.09 -1.62
CA GLU A 285 -25.64 4.00 -2.84
C GLU A 285 -24.75 3.97 -4.09
N ASN A 286 -23.78 4.89 -4.17
CA ASN A 286 -22.82 4.88 -5.28
C ASN A 286 -21.99 3.58 -5.33
N GLN A 287 -21.55 3.05 -4.19
CA GLN A 287 -20.84 1.77 -4.13
C GLN A 287 -21.70 0.61 -4.67
N ARG A 288 -23.01 0.58 -4.35
CA ARG A 288 -23.93 -0.45 -4.81
C ARG A 288 -24.17 -0.42 -6.32
N SER A 289 -24.00 0.73 -6.97
CA SER A 289 -24.08 0.82 -8.44
C SER A 289 -22.97 0.03 -9.15
N GLY A 290 -21.86 -0.26 -8.46
CA GLY A 290 -20.68 -0.89 -9.04
C GLY A 290 -19.81 0.05 -9.89
N ALA A 291 -20.26 1.29 -10.12
CA ALA A 291 -19.50 2.28 -10.88
C ALA A 291 -18.22 2.69 -10.12
N PRO A 292 -17.12 3.01 -10.83
CA PRO A 292 -15.91 3.52 -10.21
C PRO A 292 -16.11 4.96 -9.70
N VAL A 293 -15.37 5.34 -8.66
CA VAL A 293 -15.58 6.61 -7.94
C VAL A 293 -15.50 7.88 -8.80
N HIS A 294 -14.76 7.83 -9.91
CA HIS A 294 -14.65 8.98 -10.79
C HIS A 294 -15.96 9.30 -11.53
N GLU A 295 -16.89 8.34 -11.61
CA GLU A 295 -18.21 8.49 -12.23
C GLU A 295 -19.31 8.89 -11.23
N TRP A 296 -19.05 8.82 -9.93
CA TRP A 296 -20.06 9.10 -8.90
C TRP A 296 -20.52 10.56 -8.93
N SER A 297 -21.82 10.79 -8.73
CA SER A 297 -22.37 12.14 -8.52
C SER A 297 -21.99 12.69 -7.13
N LEU A 298 -22.01 14.01 -6.99
CA LEU A 298 -21.89 14.70 -5.69
C LEU A 298 -23.25 15.02 -5.11
#